data_AF-L1J1U4-F1
#
_entry.id   AF-L1J1U4-F1
#
_cell.length_a   1.000
_cell.length_b   1.000
_cell.length_c   1.000
_cell.angle_alpha   90.00
_cell.angle_beta   90.00
_cell.angle_gamma   90.00
#
_symmetry.space_group_name_H-M   'P 1'
#
loop_
_entity.id
_entity.type
_entity.pdbx_description
1 polymer ?
#
loop_
_entity_poly.entity_id
_entity_poly.type
_entity_poly.pdbx_seq_one_letter_code
_entity_poly.pdbx_strand_id
1 'polypeptide(L)'
;MTTGSSDTAADPESPKEPSDPFLARAQKMLGSNSEKVTEVAFWMLQKQTELELVETQLRYYKENNNVLMKKAKQAHELELRNKIQNEESYFKYILSYPTQRCLLQHLFDRVAFNVNLSDEEISRLFDASNVPREGWGLLDYETLPMERIYRMLQSQDLRREMWRRLGLNEDMELPDFTTTGHLHGNLPGDEFFWTPGNFVYLDKNASEVEKRFFREVCNKFDRYLDVFDIDRVPLGELILESKARACSQAAQDSAAVTSKAEPE
;
A
#
# COMPACT_ATOMS: atom_id res chain seq x y z
N MET A 1 17.23 -66.44 -89.09
CA MET A 1 16.18 -65.41 -89.16
C MET A 1 15.39 -65.47 -87.85
N THR A 2 14.98 -64.32 -87.27
CA THR A 2 13.78 -64.08 -86.39
C THR A 2 13.34 -65.14 -85.35
N THR A 3 12.93 -64.90 -84.08
CA THR A 3 12.79 -63.78 -83.11
C THR A 3 12.29 -64.41 -81.77
N GLY A 4 12.30 -63.82 -80.57
CA GLY A 4 12.86 -62.54 -80.10
C GLY A 4 12.12 -61.91 -78.89
N SER A 5 12.75 -61.91 -77.69
CA SER A 5 12.43 -61.09 -76.49
C SER A 5 11.31 -61.50 -75.51
N SER A 6 11.33 -60.84 -74.32
CA SER A 6 10.24 -60.61 -73.33
C SER A 6 9.93 -61.75 -72.30
N ASP A 7 9.67 -61.52 -71.01
CA ASP A 7 9.94 -60.36 -70.14
C ASP A 7 9.92 -60.67 -68.62
N THR A 8 10.34 -59.65 -67.87
CA THR A 8 10.37 -59.41 -66.40
C THR A 8 9.06 -59.67 -65.63
N ALA A 9 9.15 -60.27 -64.41
CA ALA A 9 8.28 -60.03 -63.22
C ALA A 9 8.59 -61.05 -62.10
N ALA A 10 8.42 -60.80 -60.79
CA ALA A 10 8.39 -59.57 -59.99
C ALA A 10 8.63 -59.96 -58.52
N ASP A 11 9.31 -59.11 -57.74
CA ASP A 11 9.56 -59.34 -56.30
C ASP A 11 8.31 -58.94 -55.48
N PRO A 12 7.74 -59.81 -54.63
CA PRO A 12 6.58 -59.45 -53.81
C PRO A 12 7.01 -58.68 -52.55
N GLU A 13 7.48 -57.44 -52.72
CA GLU A 13 7.29 -56.41 -51.69
C GLU A 13 5.78 -56.13 -51.56
N SER A 14 5.08 -57.01 -50.84
CA SER A 14 3.74 -56.70 -50.37
C SER A 14 3.87 -55.60 -49.33
N PRO A 15 3.27 -54.41 -49.53
CA PRO A 15 3.36 -53.35 -48.54
C PRO A 15 2.70 -53.85 -47.26
N LYS A 16 3.50 -53.98 -46.19
CA LYS A 16 2.94 -54.10 -44.84
C LYS A 16 2.19 -52.80 -44.58
N GLU A 17 0.88 -52.83 -44.79
CA GLU A 17 -0.02 -51.86 -44.18
C GLU A 17 0.39 -51.70 -42.71
N PRO A 18 0.41 -50.46 -42.17
CA PRO A 18 0.66 -50.27 -40.75
C PRO A 18 -0.47 -51.00 -40.00
N SER A 19 -0.20 -52.22 -39.54
CA SER A 19 -1.21 -53.05 -38.89
C SER A 19 -1.70 -52.29 -37.67
N ASP A 20 -2.96 -51.85 -37.72
CA ASP A 20 -3.58 -51.01 -36.70
C ASP A 20 -3.18 -51.57 -35.32
N PRO A 21 -2.58 -50.75 -34.43
CA PRO A 21 -2.07 -51.25 -33.16
C PRO A 21 -3.16 -51.91 -32.31
N PHE A 22 -4.43 -51.56 -32.50
CA PHE A 22 -5.58 -52.22 -31.88
C PHE A 22 -5.91 -53.56 -32.57
N LEU A 23 -5.84 -53.67 -33.90
CA LEU A 23 -5.96 -54.97 -34.61
C LEU A 23 -4.84 -55.93 -34.23
N ALA A 24 -3.58 -55.48 -34.26
CA ALA A 24 -2.43 -56.31 -33.89
C ALA A 24 -2.53 -56.79 -32.42
N ARG A 25 -3.04 -55.93 -31.52
CA ARG A 25 -3.30 -56.30 -30.12
C ARG A 25 -4.47 -57.27 -29.98
N ALA A 26 -5.56 -57.09 -30.72
CA ALA A 26 -6.70 -58.01 -30.72
C ALA A 26 -6.33 -59.39 -31.28
N GLN A 27 -5.59 -59.45 -32.40
CA GLN A 27 -5.03 -60.70 -32.95
C GLN A 27 -4.15 -61.42 -31.94
N LYS A 28 -3.31 -60.69 -31.18
CA LYS A 28 -2.46 -61.26 -30.13
C LYS A 28 -3.25 -61.83 -28.94
N MET A 29 -4.45 -61.30 -28.65
CA MET A 29 -5.30 -61.80 -27.55
C MET A 29 -6.22 -62.95 -27.97
N LEU A 30 -6.73 -62.95 -29.21
CA LEU A 30 -7.76 -63.89 -29.68
C LEU A 30 -7.24 -64.96 -30.65
N GLY A 31 -6.01 -64.81 -31.15
CA GLY A 31 -5.47 -65.59 -32.25
C GLY A 31 -5.87 -65.03 -33.62
N SER A 32 -4.97 -65.10 -34.60
CA SER A 32 -5.13 -64.49 -35.92
C SER A 32 -6.31 -65.01 -36.76
N ASN A 33 -6.86 -66.17 -36.41
CA ASN A 33 -7.95 -66.83 -37.12
C ASN A 33 -9.32 -66.61 -36.48
N SER A 34 -9.42 -65.77 -35.44
CA SER A 34 -10.68 -65.50 -34.74
C SER A 34 -11.50 -64.43 -35.46
N GLU A 35 -12.74 -64.75 -35.80
CA GLU A 35 -13.69 -63.84 -36.47
C GLU A 35 -13.98 -62.56 -35.65
N LYS A 36 -13.71 -62.58 -34.34
CA LYS A 36 -13.95 -61.47 -33.40
C LYS A 36 -12.78 -60.48 -33.28
N VAL A 37 -11.68 -60.69 -34.00
CA VAL A 37 -10.51 -59.81 -33.97
C VAL A 37 -10.87 -58.35 -34.26
N THR A 38 -11.62 -58.10 -35.34
CA THR A 38 -11.98 -56.75 -35.77
C THR A 38 -12.94 -56.08 -34.79
N GLU A 39 -13.89 -56.82 -34.22
CA GLU A 39 -14.82 -56.32 -33.22
C GLU A 39 -14.09 -55.88 -31.94
N VAL A 40 -13.16 -56.70 -31.43
CA VAL A 40 -12.38 -56.36 -30.23
C VAL A 40 -11.39 -55.23 -30.49
N ALA A 41 -10.80 -55.13 -31.68
CA ALA A 41 -9.98 -53.99 -32.07
C ALA A 41 -10.79 -52.68 -32.11
N PHE A 42 -12.00 -52.72 -32.68
CA PHE A 42 -12.93 -51.59 -32.69
C PHE A 42 -13.30 -51.15 -31.26
N TRP A 43 -13.66 -52.08 -30.38
CA TRP A 43 -13.93 -51.76 -28.97
C TRP A 43 -12.71 -51.19 -28.23
N MET A 44 -11.50 -51.67 -28.54
CA MET A 44 -10.27 -51.11 -27.98
C MET A 44 -10.02 -49.67 -28.46
N LEU A 45 -10.17 -49.41 -29.75
CA LEU A 45 -10.07 -48.07 -30.33
C LEU A 45 -11.11 -47.13 -29.71
N GLN A 46 -12.39 -47.55 -29.66
CA GLN A 46 -13.46 -46.78 -29.04
C GLN A 46 -13.15 -46.45 -27.57
N LYS A 47 -12.70 -47.43 -26.77
CA LYS A 47 -12.35 -47.20 -25.36
C LYS A 47 -11.15 -46.27 -25.19
N GLN A 48 -10.17 -46.35 -26.09
CA GLN A 48 -9.04 -45.42 -26.09
C GLN A 48 -9.49 -43.99 -26.42
N THR A 49 -10.34 -43.80 -27.44
CA THR A 49 -10.89 -42.49 -27.81
C THR A 49 -11.77 -41.89 -26.71
N GLU A 50 -12.60 -42.70 -26.03
CA GLU A 50 -13.37 -42.29 -24.86
C GLU A 50 -12.45 -41.82 -23.72
N LEU A 51 -11.35 -42.54 -23.46
CA LEU A 51 -10.38 -42.20 -22.42
C LEU A 51 -9.62 -40.90 -22.74
N GLU A 52 -9.14 -40.73 -23.96
CA GLU A 52 -8.45 -39.52 -24.43
C GLU A 52 -9.36 -38.27 -24.37
N LEU A 53 -10.65 -38.43 -24.66
CA LEU A 53 -11.65 -37.37 -24.50
C LEU A 53 -11.79 -36.96 -23.03
N VAL A 54 -11.90 -37.93 -22.12
CA VAL A 54 -11.99 -37.68 -20.66
C VAL A 54 -10.71 -37.02 -20.14
N GLU A 55 -9.52 -37.50 -20.52
CA GLU A 55 -8.25 -36.88 -20.12
C GLU A 55 -8.09 -35.45 -20.64
N THR A 56 -8.60 -35.17 -21.83
CA THR A 56 -8.57 -33.83 -22.44
C THR A 56 -9.52 -32.88 -21.72
N GLN A 57 -10.75 -33.32 -21.40
CA GLN A 57 -11.68 -32.55 -20.55
C GLN A 57 -11.08 -32.31 -19.16
N LEU A 58 -10.48 -33.33 -18.54
CA LEU A 58 -9.92 -33.22 -17.19
C LEU A 58 -8.71 -32.28 -17.14
N ARG A 59 -7.86 -32.26 -18.18
CA ARG A 59 -6.81 -31.23 -18.36
C ARG A 59 -7.42 -29.83 -18.47
N TYR A 60 -8.41 -29.63 -19.34
CA TYR A 60 -9.10 -28.35 -19.50
C TYR A 60 -9.70 -27.84 -18.18
N TYR A 61 -10.42 -28.68 -17.44
CA TYR A 61 -10.99 -28.30 -16.14
C TYR A 61 -9.90 -27.96 -15.11
N LYS A 62 -8.79 -28.72 -15.08
CA LYS A 62 -7.67 -28.46 -14.16
C LYS A 62 -6.98 -27.13 -14.48
N GLU A 63 -6.74 -26.83 -15.74
CA GLU A 63 -6.15 -25.57 -16.20
C GLU A 63 -7.07 -24.38 -15.90
N ASN A 64 -8.36 -24.48 -16.23
CA ASN A 64 -9.32 -23.41 -15.97
C ASN A 64 -9.49 -23.14 -14.45
N ASN A 65 -9.59 -24.19 -13.63
CA ASN A 65 -9.62 -24.04 -12.16
C ASN A 65 -8.34 -23.39 -11.62
N ASN A 66 -7.15 -23.75 -12.14
CA ASN A 66 -5.90 -23.10 -11.76
C ASN A 66 -5.89 -21.60 -12.12
N VAL A 67 -6.40 -21.22 -13.30
CA VAL A 67 -6.53 -19.82 -13.72
C VAL A 67 -7.50 -19.05 -12.82
N LEU A 68 -8.65 -19.63 -12.51
CA LEU A 68 -9.65 -19.03 -11.61
C LEU A 68 -9.10 -18.85 -10.18
N MET A 69 -8.47 -19.88 -9.62
CA MET A 69 -7.81 -19.82 -8.30
C MET A 69 -6.70 -18.75 -8.26
N LYS A 70 -5.91 -18.63 -9.33
CA LYS A 70 -4.87 -17.59 -9.44
C LYS A 70 -5.48 -16.19 -9.46
N LYS A 71 -6.55 -15.97 -10.24
CA LYS A 71 -7.28 -14.68 -10.27
C LYS A 71 -7.91 -14.35 -8.91
N ALA A 72 -8.56 -15.32 -8.27
CA ALA A 72 -9.17 -15.14 -6.96
C ALA A 72 -8.13 -14.77 -5.89
N LYS A 73 -6.98 -15.46 -5.87
CA LYS A 73 -5.86 -15.12 -4.98
C LYS A 73 -5.35 -13.70 -5.21
N GLN A 74 -5.13 -13.30 -6.47
CA GLN A 74 -4.68 -11.94 -6.81
C GLN A 74 -5.70 -10.86 -6.40
N ALA A 75 -7.00 -11.11 -6.60
CA ALA A 75 -8.06 -10.20 -6.18
C ALA A 75 -8.09 -10.05 -4.65
N HIS A 76 -7.95 -11.14 -3.90
CA HIS A 76 -7.92 -11.11 -2.44
C HIS A 76 -6.66 -10.45 -1.87
N GLU A 77 -5.49 -10.67 -2.48
CA GLU A 77 -4.25 -9.96 -2.12
C GLU A 77 -4.36 -8.44 -2.35
N LEU A 78 -5.03 -8.01 -3.43
CA LEU A 78 -5.31 -6.60 -3.70
C LEU A 78 -6.31 -6.01 -2.70
N GLU A 79 -7.38 -6.74 -2.38
CA GLU A 79 -8.37 -6.35 -1.37
C GLU A 79 -7.71 -6.13 0.00
N LEU A 80 -6.84 -7.07 0.43
CA LEU A 80 -6.12 -6.97 1.70
C LEU A 80 -5.17 -5.76 1.73
N ARG A 81 -4.41 -5.52 0.64
CA ARG A 81 -3.55 -4.33 0.52
C ARG A 81 -4.35 -3.04 0.61
N ASN A 82 -5.51 -2.96 -0.04
CA ASN A 82 -6.38 -1.78 0.02
C ASN A 82 -6.92 -1.53 1.43
N LYS A 83 -7.32 -2.59 2.16
CA LYS A 83 -7.75 -2.47 3.57
C LYS A 83 -6.63 -1.92 4.46
N ILE A 84 -5.43 -2.51 4.37
CA ILE A 84 -4.24 -2.05 5.10
C ILE A 84 -3.96 -0.57 4.79
N GLN A 85 -3.93 -0.19 3.52
CA GLN A 85 -3.62 1.19 3.13
C GLN A 85 -4.69 2.20 3.59
N ASN A 86 -5.96 1.81 3.68
CA ASN A 86 -7.04 2.64 4.22
C ASN A 86 -6.89 2.81 5.74
N GLU A 87 -6.63 1.72 6.47
CA GLU A 87 -6.37 1.74 7.92
C GLU A 87 -5.13 2.59 8.25
N GLU A 88 -4.02 2.40 7.54
CA GLU A 88 -2.81 3.23 7.65
C GLU A 88 -3.12 4.72 7.43
N SER A 89 -3.90 5.06 6.39
CA SER A 89 -4.26 6.45 6.09
C SER A 89 -5.06 7.09 7.22
N TYR A 90 -5.97 6.34 7.85
CA TYR A 90 -6.73 6.81 9.01
C TYR A 90 -5.85 7.01 10.26
N PHE A 91 -4.93 6.09 10.55
CA PHE A 91 -3.99 6.27 11.66
C PHE A 91 -3.06 7.47 11.44
N LYS A 92 -2.52 7.64 10.23
CA LYS A 92 -1.71 8.81 9.86
C LYS A 92 -2.51 10.12 9.95
N TYR A 93 -3.79 10.10 9.59
CA TYR A 93 -4.69 11.25 9.75
C TYR A 93 -4.87 11.64 11.23
N ILE A 94 -5.18 10.70 12.13
CA ILE A 94 -5.26 10.98 13.58
C ILE A 94 -3.93 11.55 14.10
N LEU A 95 -2.80 11.00 13.63
CA LEU A 95 -1.46 11.39 14.07
C LEU A 95 -0.91 12.63 13.36
N SER A 96 -1.59 13.18 12.35
CA SER A 96 -1.10 14.32 11.56
C SER A 96 -0.92 15.57 12.41
N TYR A 97 -2.02 16.09 12.97
CA TYR A 97 -2.03 17.23 13.86
C TYR A 97 -1.04 17.11 15.05
N PRO A 98 -1.04 16.03 15.88
CA PRO A 98 -0.12 15.97 17.02
C PRO A 98 1.36 15.90 16.61
N THR A 99 1.70 15.23 15.50
CA THR A 99 3.09 15.14 15.04
C THR A 99 3.57 16.45 14.41
N GLN A 100 2.74 17.12 13.60
CA GLN A 100 3.02 18.45 13.06
C GLN A 100 3.16 19.50 14.18
N ARG A 101 2.23 19.52 15.15
CA ARG A 101 2.24 20.44 16.31
C ARG A 101 3.50 20.30 17.17
N CYS A 102 3.98 19.07 17.36
CA CYS A 102 5.24 18.79 18.06
C CYS A 102 6.46 19.30 17.29
N LEU A 103 6.50 19.12 15.96
CA LEU A 103 7.58 19.68 15.13
C LEU A 103 7.59 21.22 15.16
N LEU A 104 6.40 21.85 15.07
CA LEU A 104 6.27 23.31 15.13
C LEU A 104 6.70 23.88 16.48
N GLN A 105 6.40 23.21 17.60
CA GLN A 105 6.94 23.61 18.91
C GLN A 105 8.46 23.60 18.89
N HIS A 106 9.08 22.49 18.50
CA HIS A 106 10.54 22.36 18.45
C HIS A 106 11.20 23.41 17.55
N LEU A 107 10.54 23.79 16.44
CA LEU A 107 11.00 24.88 15.58
C LEU A 107 10.88 26.24 16.28
N PHE A 108 9.73 26.53 16.88
CA PHE A 108 9.45 27.83 17.48
C PHE A 108 10.24 28.04 18.78
N ASP A 109 10.48 27.02 19.61
CA ASP A 109 11.38 27.09 20.77
C ASP A 109 12.80 27.50 20.34
N ARG A 110 13.26 26.99 19.20
CA ARG A 110 14.57 27.34 18.62
C ARG A 110 14.59 28.75 18.02
N VAL A 111 13.47 29.22 17.47
CA VAL A 111 13.33 30.63 17.08
C VAL A 111 13.34 31.53 18.32
N ALA A 112 12.58 31.20 19.37
CA ALA A 112 12.52 31.95 20.62
C ALA A 112 13.91 32.07 21.29
N PHE A 113 14.67 30.98 21.34
CA PHE A 113 16.06 30.98 21.81
C PHE A 113 16.99 31.87 20.97
N ASN A 114 16.76 31.97 19.65
CA ASN A 114 17.55 32.81 18.74
C ASN A 114 17.12 34.28 18.73
N VAL A 115 15.92 34.60 19.21
CA VAL A 115 15.46 35.98 19.42
C VAL A 115 16.18 36.52 20.65
N ASN A 116 17.28 37.24 20.43
CA ASN A 116 17.89 38.08 21.44
C ASN A 116 17.61 39.54 21.06
N LEU A 117 16.78 40.25 21.82
CA LEU A 117 16.45 41.65 21.51
C LEU A 117 17.59 42.64 21.79
N SER A 118 18.69 42.18 22.40
CA SER A 118 19.96 42.92 22.47
C SER A 118 20.81 42.79 21.20
N ASP A 119 20.45 41.90 20.28
CA ASP A 119 21.07 41.81 18.96
C ASP A 119 20.58 42.97 18.08
N GLU A 120 21.50 43.81 17.60
CA GLU A 120 21.17 44.98 16.80
C GLU A 120 20.48 44.62 15.47
N GLU A 121 20.83 43.49 14.85
CA GLU A 121 20.23 43.06 13.58
C GLU A 121 18.77 42.65 13.82
N ILE A 122 18.53 41.77 14.81
CA ILE A 122 17.17 41.35 15.17
C ILE A 122 16.32 42.53 15.63
N SER A 123 16.86 43.43 16.45
CA SER A 123 16.12 44.58 16.95
C SER A 123 15.72 45.55 15.83
N ARG A 124 16.62 45.84 14.88
CA ARG A 124 16.31 46.67 13.70
C ARG A 124 15.27 46.01 12.78
N LEU A 125 15.38 44.71 12.54
CA LEU A 125 14.40 43.96 11.74
C LEU A 125 13.03 43.89 12.44
N PHE A 126 13.01 43.88 13.77
CA PHE A 126 11.79 43.94 14.56
C PHE A 126 11.13 45.32 14.47
N ASP A 127 11.89 46.42 14.56
CA ASP A 127 11.38 47.79 14.37
C ASP A 127 10.89 48.07 12.94
N ALA A 128 11.50 47.42 11.94
CA ALA A 128 11.03 47.48 10.55
C ALA A 128 9.76 46.65 10.32
N SER A 129 9.41 45.75 11.25
CA SER A 129 8.21 44.92 11.18
C SER A 129 7.02 45.58 11.89
N ASN A 130 5.81 45.37 11.38
CA ASN A 130 4.57 45.80 12.07
C ASN A 130 4.20 44.89 13.26
N VAL A 131 5.15 44.18 13.85
CA VAL A 131 4.92 43.23 14.95
C VAL A 131 4.98 44.00 16.28
N PRO A 132 3.95 43.93 17.14
CA PRO A 132 3.99 44.61 18.44
C PRO A 132 5.13 44.05 19.32
N ARG A 133 6.00 44.94 19.82
CA ARG A 133 7.05 44.61 20.82
C ARG A 133 6.47 44.26 22.21
N GLU A 134 5.19 44.52 22.44
CA GLU A 134 4.54 44.33 23.74
C GLU A 134 4.61 42.87 24.21
N GLY A 135 5.12 42.68 25.43
CA GLY A 135 5.26 41.37 26.04
C GLY A 135 6.43 40.50 25.53
N TRP A 136 7.25 40.98 24.59
CA TRP A 136 8.45 40.24 24.13
C TRP A 136 9.67 40.40 25.05
N GLY A 137 9.78 41.53 25.76
CA GLY A 137 10.83 41.76 26.76
C GLY A 137 10.41 41.47 28.20
N LEU A 138 9.24 40.86 28.40
CA LEU A 138 8.64 40.55 29.73
C LEU A 138 8.51 39.04 29.99
N LEU A 139 8.67 38.23 28.96
CA LEU A 139 8.75 36.78 29.06
C LEU A 139 10.22 36.40 29.01
N ASP A 140 10.66 35.49 29.87
CA ASP A 140 11.90 34.76 29.60
C ASP A 140 11.74 34.10 28.22
N TYR A 141 12.79 34.15 27.39
CA TYR A 141 12.75 33.66 26.01
C TYR A 141 12.29 32.19 25.90
N GLU A 142 12.44 31.42 26.99
CA GLU A 142 11.95 30.05 27.19
C GLU A 142 10.40 29.91 27.27
N THR A 143 9.65 31.02 27.25
CA THR A 143 8.19 31.06 27.49
C THR A 143 7.39 31.88 26.46
N LEU A 144 7.98 32.21 25.31
CA LEU A 144 7.29 32.96 24.24
C LEU A 144 6.17 32.12 23.58
N PRO A 145 4.90 32.57 23.60
CA PRO A 145 3.82 31.80 23.00
C PRO A 145 4.01 31.57 21.50
N MET A 146 3.69 30.37 21.03
CA MET A 146 3.86 30.00 19.62
C MET A 146 3.17 30.97 18.65
N GLU A 147 1.99 31.49 19.02
CA GLU A 147 1.24 32.41 18.18
C GLU A 147 2.00 33.74 17.96
N ARG A 148 2.74 34.22 18.98
CA ARG A 148 3.58 35.42 18.84
C ARG A 148 4.75 35.16 17.90
N ILE A 149 5.41 34.00 18.05
CA ILE A 149 6.50 33.58 17.18
C ILE A 149 6.03 33.45 15.72
N TYR A 150 4.87 32.83 15.51
CA TYR A 150 4.21 32.76 14.20
C TYR A 150 3.96 34.14 13.60
N ARG A 151 3.34 35.07 14.37
CA ARG A 151 3.10 36.46 13.93
C ARG A 151 4.39 37.20 13.60
N MET A 152 5.48 36.98 14.35
CA MET A 152 6.79 37.57 14.06
C MET A 152 7.36 37.07 12.72
N LEU A 153 7.27 35.76 12.46
CA LEU A 153 7.77 35.11 11.24
C LEU A 153 6.89 35.38 9.99
N GLN A 154 5.79 36.14 10.12
CA GLN A 154 5.09 36.72 8.97
C GLN A 154 5.91 37.84 8.31
N SER A 155 6.76 38.54 9.06
CA SER A 155 7.75 39.46 8.49
C SER A 155 8.79 38.65 7.71
N GLN A 156 8.90 38.92 6.40
CA GLN A 156 9.78 38.19 5.50
C GLN A 156 11.25 38.29 5.90
N ASP A 157 11.69 39.45 6.37
CA ASP A 157 13.09 39.70 6.71
C ASP A 157 13.47 39.08 8.06
N LEU A 158 12.59 39.16 9.07
CA LEU A 158 12.75 38.41 10.32
C LEU A 158 12.74 36.89 10.08
N ARG A 159 11.86 36.40 9.19
CA ARG A 159 11.78 34.98 8.86
C ARG A 159 13.07 34.49 8.19
N ARG A 160 13.57 35.20 7.18
CA ARG A 160 14.85 34.90 6.52
C ARG A 160 15.99 34.81 7.52
N GLU A 161 16.08 35.79 8.41
CA GLU A 161 17.13 35.87 9.41
C GLU A 161 17.05 34.73 10.44
N MET A 162 15.84 34.37 10.89
CA MET A 162 15.65 33.21 11.78
C MET A 162 15.97 31.89 11.09
N TRP A 163 15.61 31.73 9.81
CA TRP A 163 16.00 30.55 9.02
C TRP A 163 17.51 30.46 8.84
N ARG A 164 18.19 31.57 8.51
CA ARG A 164 19.65 31.65 8.42
C ARG A 164 20.32 31.19 9.72
N ARG A 165 19.90 31.72 10.88
CA ARG A 165 20.43 31.33 12.20
C ARG A 165 20.16 29.86 12.55
N LEU A 166 19.06 29.29 12.04
CA LEU A 166 18.75 27.87 12.22
C LEU A 166 19.41 26.96 11.18
N GLY A 167 20.06 27.49 10.15
CA GLY A 167 20.57 26.70 9.02
C GLY A 167 19.45 26.04 8.21
N LEU A 168 18.31 26.74 8.08
CA LEU A 168 17.21 26.44 7.18
C LEU A 168 17.32 27.33 5.94
N ASN A 169 16.66 26.95 4.84
CA ASN A 169 16.65 27.76 3.62
C ASN A 169 15.97 29.11 3.85
N GLU A 170 16.67 30.22 3.58
CA GLU A 170 16.17 31.58 3.83
C GLU A 170 14.91 31.93 3.01
N ASP A 171 14.78 31.37 1.80
CA ASP A 171 13.61 31.55 0.94
C ASP A 171 12.40 30.70 1.36
N MET A 172 12.52 29.88 2.41
CA MET A 172 11.42 29.05 2.90
C MET A 172 10.28 29.92 3.43
N GLU A 173 9.12 29.77 2.79
CA GLU A 173 7.87 30.39 3.23
C GLU A 173 7.31 29.68 4.46
N LEU A 174 6.65 30.45 5.32
CA LEU A 174 5.90 29.91 6.46
C LEU A 174 4.46 29.67 5.98
N PRO A 175 3.93 28.44 6.04
CA PRO A 175 2.56 28.17 5.63
C PRO A 175 1.53 28.89 6.51
N ASP A 176 0.34 29.16 5.96
CA ASP A 176 -0.74 29.77 6.72
C ASP A 176 -1.51 28.76 7.59
N PHE A 177 -0.95 28.50 8.76
CA PHE A 177 -1.52 27.63 9.79
C PHE A 177 -2.86 28.11 10.38
N THR A 178 -3.41 29.25 9.93
CA THR A 178 -4.72 29.75 10.37
C THR A 178 -5.85 29.43 9.38
N THR A 179 -5.53 29.15 8.11
CA THR A 179 -6.52 28.82 7.07
C THR A 179 -6.33 27.44 6.46
N THR A 180 -5.13 26.84 6.53
CA THR A 180 -4.94 25.49 5.98
C THR A 180 -5.52 24.43 6.92
N GLY A 181 -6.62 23.81 6.49
CA GLY A 181 -7.32 22.75 7.22
C GLY A 181 -6.54 21.43 7.38
N HIS A 182 -5.23 21.42 7.08
CA HIS A 182 -4.32 20.27 7.23
C HIS A 182 -3.64 20.25 8.61
N LEU A 183 -3.55 21.39 9.29
CA LEU A 183 -3.54 21.41 10.76
C LEU A 183 -5.01 21.30 11.20
N HIS A 184 -5.40 20.12 11.70
CA HIS A 184 -6.78 19.88 12.16
C HIS A 184 -7.06 20.53 13.53
N GLY A 185 -6.87 21.85 13.61
CA GLY A 185 -7.07 22.70 14.79
C GLY A 185 -6.46 24.08 14.59
N ASN A 186 -6.91 25.07 15.37
CA ASN A 186 -6.25 26.38 15.44
C ASN A 186 -4.77 26.23 15.85
N LEU A 187 -3.93 27.25 15.64
CA LEU A 187 -2.66 27.41 16.36
C LEU A 187 -2.91 27.23 17.88
N PRO A 188 -2.48 26.12 18.50
CA PRO A 188 -2.90 25.81 19.87
C PRO A 188 -2.08 26.58 20.88
N GLY A 189 -2.66 26.80 22.06
CA GLY A 189 -1.95 27.38 23.20
C GLY A 189 -0.74 26.54 23.64
N ASP A 190 -0.02 27.07 24.63
CA ASP A 190 1.34 26.66 24.96
C ASP A 190 1.42 25.26 25.60
N GLU A 191 0.31 24.72 26.10
CA GLU A 191 0.22 23.38 26.68
C GLU A 191 -0.17 22.31 25.63
N PHE A 192 0.84 21.71 24.99
CA PHE A 192 0.65 20.51 24.17
C PHE A 192 1.71 19.44 24.46
N PHE A 193 1.34 18.44 25.27
CA PHE A 193 2.22 17.35 25.66
C PHE A 193 1.96 16.09 24.83
N TRP A 194 2.79 15.87 23.81
CA TRP A 194 2.94 14.60 23.10
C TRP A 194 4.42 14.21 23.07
N THR A 195 4.70 12.90 23.18
CA THR A 195 6.06 12.39 23.00
C THR A 195 6.57 12.71 21.60
N PRO A 196 7.81 13.21 21.44
CA PRO A 196 8.37 13.48 20.13
C PRO A 196 8.53 12.18 19.35
N GLY A 197 7.65 11.96 18.38
CA GLY A 197 7.75 10.87 17.42
C GLY A 197 8.73 11.19 16.29
N ASN A 198 9.34 10.14 15.73
CA ASN A 198 10.27 10.26 14.59
C ASN A 198 9.55 10.61 13.27
N PHE A 199 8.23 10.44 13.20
CA PHE A 199 7.43 10.67 12.01
C PHE A 199 6.57 11.92 12.16
N VAL A 200 6.37 12.63 11.05
CA VAL A 200 5.43 13.73 10.89
C VAL A 200 4.55 13.39 9.69
N TYR A 201 3.23 13.37 9.89
CA TYR A 201 2.29 12.96 8.85
C TYR A 201 1.61 14.16 8.20
N LEU A 202 1.66 14.24 6.87
CA LEU A 202 1.07 15.31 6.07
C LEU A 202 0.12 14.74 5.00
N ASP A 203 -0.95 15.45 4.69
CA ASP A 203 -1.87 15.07 3.61
C ASP A 203 -1.17 15.18 2.25
N LYS A 204 -1.37 14.19 1.35
CA LYS A 204 -0.92 14.24 -0.05
C LYS A 204 -1.42 15.51 -0.76
N ASN A 205 -2.58 16.02 -0.36
CA ASN A 205 -3.26 17.17 -0.95
C ASN A 205 -2.80 18.52 -0.37
N ALA A 206 -1.94 18.52 0.66
CA ALA A 206 -1.37 19.74 1.24
C ALA A 206 -0.65 20.58 0.17
N SER A 207 -0.58 21.89 0.39
CA SER A 207 0.06 22.82 -0.55
C SER A 207 1.55 22.50 -0.75
N GLU A 208 2.11 22.87 -1.90
CA GLU A 208 3.55 22.69 -2.14
C GLU A 208 4.42 23.54 -1.18
N VAL A 209 3.87 24.65 -0.66
CA VAL A 209 4.48 25.44 0.40
C VAL A 209 4.56 24.64 1.71
N GLU A 210 3.47 24.02 2.15
CA GLU A 210 3.46 23.14 3.34
C GLU A 210 4.38 21.93 3.16
N LYS A 211 4.32 21.25 2.01
CA LYS A 211 5.17 20.10 1.70
C LYS A 211 6.65 20.46 1.72
N ARG A 212 7.02 21.63 1.18
CA ARG A 212 8.40 22.13 1.24
C ARG A 212 8.80 22.44 2.67
N PHE A 213 8.00 23.24 3.37
CA PHE A 213 8.25 23.64 4.76
C PHE A 213 8.43 22.43 5.69
N PHE A 214 7.46 21.52 5.74
CA PHE A 214 7.53 20.35 6.63
C PHE A 214 8.70 19.43 6.28
N ARG A 215 9.10 19.32 5.01
CA ARG A 215 10.27 18.53 4.60
C ARG A 215 11.58 19.12 5.12
N GLU A 216 11.81 20.42 4.90
CA GLU A 216 13.01 21.11 5.38
C GLU A 216 13.10 21.09 6.91
N VAL A 217 11.99 21.33 7.59
CA VAL A 217 11.94 21.33 9.07
C VAL A 217 12.10 19.89 9.62
N CYS A 218 11.56 18.87 8.97
CA CYS A 218 11.82 17.47 9.34
C CYS A 218 13.30 17.11 9.19
N ASN A 219 13.92 17.45 8.05
CA ASN A 219 15.34 17.24 7.80
C ASN A 219 16.21 17.95 8.86
N LYS A 220 15.82 19.16 9.28
CA LYS A 220 16.54 19.95 10.29
C LYS A 220 16.52 19.35 11.71
N PHE A 221 15.51 18.54 12.02
CA PHE A 221 15.29 17.93 13.33
C PHE A 221 15.34 16.39 13.31
N ASP A 222 16.01 15.81 12.30
CA ASP A 222 16.20 14.35 12.12
C ASP A 222 14.88 13.55 12.18
N ARG A 223 13.80 14.10 11.61
CA ARG A 223 12.48 13.46 11.51
C ARG A 223 12.15 13.04 10.07
N TYR A 224 11.24 12.09 9.94
CA TYR A 224 10.72 11.59 8.67
C TYR A 224 9.37 12.22 8.35
N LEU A 225 9.28 12.92 7.22
CA LEU A 225 7.99 13.33 6.66
C LEU A 225 7.39 12.13 5.90
N ASP A 226 6.21 11.70 6.33
CA ASP A 226 5.43 10.65 5.69
C ASP A 226 4.05 11.19 5.28
N VAL A 227 3.46 10.61 4.24
CA VAL A 227 2.28 11.14 3.56
C VAL A 227 1.10 10.19 3.70
N PHE A 228 -0.09 10.76 3.86
CA PHE A 228 -1.36 10.01 3.87
C PHE A 228 -2.35 10.54 2.85
N ASP A 229 -3.37 9.74 2.57
CA ASP A 229 -4.40 10.04 1.60
C ASP A 229 -5.71 10.34 2.34
N ILE A 230 -6.07 11.62 2.45
CA ILE A 230 -7.28 12.05 3.18
C ILE A 230 -8.57 11.44 2.59
N ASP A 231 -8.60 11.15 1.28
CA ASP A 231 -9.76 10.56 0.60
C ASP A 231 -10.03 9.11 1.05
N ARG A 232 -9.04 8.46 1.69
CA ARG A 232 -9.13 7.08 2.20
C ARG A 232 -9.47 6.99 3.70
N VAL A 233 -9.34 8.10 4.42
CA VAL A 233 -9.54 8.17 5.88
C VAL A 233 -10.91 7.63 6.30
N PRO A 234 -12.05 7.99 5.66
CA PRO A 234 -13.37 7.47 6.06
C PRO A 234 -13.52 5.96 5.88
N LEU A 235 -12.82 5.37 4.90
CA LEU A 235 -12.81 3.92 4.71
C LEU A 235 -11.97 3.22 5.78
N GLY A 236 -10.85 3.82 6.22
CA GLY A 236 -10.04 3.31 7.32
C GLY A 236 -10.78 3.33 8.65
N GLU A 237 -11.47 4.43 8.95
CA GLU A 237 -12.35 4.59 10.13
C GLU A 237 -13.40 3.47 10.18
N LEU A 238 -14.19 3.33 9.12
CA LEU A 238 -15.25 2.33 9.01
C LEU A 238 -14.73 0.89 9.16
N ILE A 239 -13.55 0.59 8.61
CA ILE A 239 -12.90 -0.73 8.78
C ILE A 239 -12.58 -0.96 10.25
N LEU A 240 -11.97 0.00 10.94
CA LEU A 240 -11.60 -0.15 12.35
C LEU A 240 -12.82 -0.24 13.28
N GLU A 241 -13.87 0.56 13.05
CA GLU A 241 -15.14 0.44 13.76
C GLU A 241 -15.80 -0.93 13.57
N SER A 242 -15.71 -1.50 12.36
CA SER A 242 -16.26 -2.83 12.07
C SER A 242 -15.50 -3.93 12.83
N LYS A 243 -14.15 -3.83 12.89
CA LYS A 243 -13.30 -4.73 13.68
C LYS A 243 -13.59 -4.60 15.19
N ALA A 244 -13.68 -3.37 15.71
CA ALA A 244 -14.00 -3.11 17.11
C ALA A 244 -15.35 -3.74 17.51
N ARG A 245 -16.40 -3.53 16.71
CA ARG A 245 -17.72 -4.16 16.92
C ARG A 245 -17.66 -5.69 16.90
N ALA A 246 -16.94 -6.28 15.94
CA ALA A 246 -16.77 -7.73 15.86
C ALA A 246 -16.04 -8.31 17.09
N CYS A 247 -14.99 -7.64 17.57
CA CYS A 247 -14.29 -8.03 18.81
C CYS A 247 -15.19 -7.93 20.05
N SER A 248 -15.97 -6.84 20.17
CA SER A 248 -16.92 -6.69 21.29
C SER A 248 -18.01 -7.78 21.28
N GLN A 249 -18.55 -8.14 20.11
CA GLN A 249 -19.52 -9.22 20.00
C GLN A 249 -18.90 -10.57 20.39
N ALA A 250 -17.72 -10.90 19.87
CA ALA A 250 -17.02 -12.15 20.20
C ALA A 250 -16.69 -12.27 21.70
N ALA A 251 -16.38 -11.15 22.37
CA ALA A 251 -16.17 -11.12 23.81
C ALA A 251 -17.47 -11.39 24.61
N GLN A 252 -18.60 -10.83 24.16
CA GLN A 252 -19.92 -11.08 24.77
C GLN A 252 -20.37 -12.54 24.56
N ASP A 253 -20.21 -13.07 23.35
CA ASP A 253 -20.56 -14.46 23.03
C ASP A 253 -19.70 -15.44 23.84
N SER A 254 -18.40 -15.16 23.99
CA SER A 254 -17.52 -15.96 24.84
C SER A 254 -17.94 -15.95 26.31
N ALA A 255 -18.35 -14.80 26.86
CA ALA A 255 -18.80 -14.69 28.25
C ALA A 255 -20.12 -15.43 28.50
N ALA A 256 -21.04 -15.42 27.52
CA ALA A 256 -22.32 -16.13 27.59
C ALA A 256 -22.19 -17.67 27.48
N VAL A 257 -21.04 -18.18 27.00
CA VAL A 257 -20.70 -19.60 27.02
C VAL A 257 -20.15 -20.02 28.38
N THR A 258 -19.26 -19.23 28.99
CA THR A 258 -18.73 -19.53 30.33
C THR A 258 -19.82 -19.50 31.40
N SER A 259 -20.76 -18.55 31.33
CA SER A 259 -21.86 -18.44 32.29
C SER A 259 -22.93 -19.54 32.18
N LYS A 260 -22.76 -20.52 31.28
CA LYS A 260 -23.59 -21.73 31.16
C LYS A 260 -22.85 -23.01 31.53
N ALA A 261 -21.58 -22.91 31.93
CA ALA A 261 -20.71 -24.04 32.22
C ALA A 261 -20.51 -24.31 33.73
N GLU A 262 -21.12 -23.50 34.61
CA GLU A 262 -21.23 -23.76 36.05
C GLU A 262 -22.61 -24.34 36.38
N PRO A 263 -22.76 -25.67 36.49
CA PRO A 263 -23.86 -26.29 37.21
C PRO A 263 -23.56 -26.30 38.73
N GLU A 264 -24.60 -26.10 39.53
CA GLU A 264 -24.62 -26.38 40.99
C GLU A 264 -24.51 -27.89 41.29
#